data_AF-A0A1H3YHQ3-F1
#
_entry.id   AF-A0A1H3YHQ3-F1
#
_cell.length_a   1.000
_cell.length_b   1.000
_cell.length_c   1.000
_cell.angle_alpha   90.00
_cell.angle_beta   90.00
_cell.angle_gamma   90.00
#
_symmetry.space_group_name_H-M   'P 1'
#
loop_
_entity.id
_entity.type
_entity.pdbx_description
1 polymer ?
#
loop_
_entity_poly.entity_id
_entity_poly.type
_entity_poly.pdbx_seq_one_letter_code
_entity_poly.pdbx_strand_id
1 'polypeptide(L)'
;MQNSTTVRPGRPKRATIIDRAVAIVGGFKDLQVRLEKYVVINGKSESTYGNHVRHLAHIALHFNENPLRLSSEQVTDYLFLKKKSEGVSKTFIF
;
A
#
# COMPACT_ATOMS: atom_id res chain seq x y z
N MET A 1 -31.27 17.49 -27.87
CA MET A 1 -31.75 17.13 -26.53
C MET A 1 -30.53 17.03 -25.63
N GLN A 2 -30.46 17.89 -24.61
CA GLN A 2 -29.31 18.10 -23.73
C GLN A 2 -29.43 17.16 -22.53
N ASN A 3 -28.51 16.19 -22.36
CA ASN A 3 -28.44 15.39 -21.13
C ASN A 3 -27.14 15.72 -20.40
N SER A 4 -27.15 16.87 -19.75
CA SER A 4 -26.15 17.33 -18.80
C SER A 4 -26.30 16.53 -17.50
N THR A 5 -25.74 15.32 -17.44
CA THR A 5 -25.54 14.63 -16.16
C THR A 5 -24.37 15.29 -15.44
N THR A 6 -24.63 16.37 -14.70
CA THR A 6 -23.66 16.92 -13.76
C THR A 6 -23.48 15.92 -12.61
N VAL A 7 -22.56 14.98 -12.79
CA VAL A 7 -21.97 14.20 -11.70
C VAL A 7 -21.37 15.22 -10.74
N ARG A 8 -22.00 15.40 -9.57
CA ARG A 8 -21.49 16.28 -8.51
C ARG A 8 -20.04 15.85 -8.23
N PRO A 9 -19.04 16.74 -8.26
CA PRO A 9 -17.69 16.35 -7.89
C PRO A 9 -17.74 15.92 -6.42
N GLY A 10 -17.72 14.60 -6.20
CA GLY A 10 -17.53 14.03 -4.87
C GLY A 10 -16.28 14.66 -4.28
N ARG A 11 -16.33 15.00 -2.99
CA ARG A 11 -15.22 15.59 -2.24
C ARG A 11 -13.91 14.91 -2.66
N PRO A 12 -12.86 15.65 -3.08
CA PRO A 12 -11.63 15.03 -3.57
C PRO A 12 -11.13 14.08 -2.50
N LYS A 13 -11.10 12.78 -2.84
CA LYS A 13 -10.66 11.73 -1.92
C LYS A 13 -9.22 12.09 -1.55
N ARG A 14 -8.94 12.26 -0.25
CA ARG A 14 -7.58 12.59 0.21
C ARG A 14 -6.63 11.56 -0.39
N ALA A 15 -5.57 12.03 -1.06
CA ALA A 15 -4.59 11.16 -1.68
C ALA A 15 -4.08 10.15 -0.66
N THR A 16 -4.33 8.88 -0.91
CA THR A 16 -3.95 7.79 -0.03
C THR A 16 -2.44 7.56 -0.14
N ILE A 17 -1.86 6.83 0.81
CA ILE A 17 -0.45 6.46 0.72
C ILE A 17 -0.14 5.64 -0.55
N ILE A 18 -1.13 4.90 -1.04
CA ILE A 18 -1.06 4.14 -2.29
C ILE A 18 -0.91 5.10 -3.48
N ASP A 19 -1.75 6.14 -3.53
CA ASP A 19 -1.68 7.14 -4.61
C ASP A 19 -0.32 7.85 -4.63
N ARG A 20 0.26 8.12 -3.45
CA ARG A 20 1.62 8.67 -3.33
C ARG A 20 2.68 7.69 -3.84
N ALA A 21 2.58 6.42 -3.47
CA ALA A 21 3.50 5.39 -3.94
C ALA A 21 3.43 5.22 -5.47
N VAL A 22 2.24 5.28 -6.07
CA VAL A 22 2.06 5.24 -7.53
C VAL A 22 2.70 6.44 -8.21
N ALA A 23 2.63 7.64 -7.60
CA ALA A 23 3.21 8.85 -8.18
C ALA A 23 4.75 8.91 -8.07
N ILE A 24 5.31 8.38 -6.97
CA ILE A 24 6.75 8.47 -6.67
C ILE A 24 7.52 7.27 -7.24
N VAL A 25 6.97 6.07 -7.12
CA VAL A 25 7.65 4.83 -7.47
C VAL A 25 7.17 4.31 -8.82
N GLY A 26 8.04 4.42 -9.83
CA GLY A 26 7.80 3.86 -11.15
C GLY A 26 7.52 2.35 -11.10
N GLY A 27 6.45 1.91 -11.77
CA GLY A 27 6.06 0.49 -11.83
C GLY A 27 5.31 -0.04 -10.60
N PHE A 28 4.99 0.83 -9.61
CA PHE A 28 4.18 0.42 -8.46
C PHE A 28 2.73 0.09 -8.87
N LYS A 29 2.20 0.77 -9.90
CA LYS A 29 0.87 0.48 -10.47
C LYS A 29 0.78 -0.94 -11.03
N ASP A 30 1.80 -1.40 -11.74
CA ASP A 30 1.84 -2.76 -12.29
C ASP A 30 1.90 -3.82 -11.19
N LEU A 31 2.67 -3.55 -10.13
CA LEU A 31 2.70 -4.38 -8.93
C LEU A 31 1.33 -4.48 -8.28
N GLN A 32 0.63 -3.35 -8.14
CA GLN A 32 -0.72 -3.30 -7.57
C GLN A 32 -1.69 -4.19 -8.35
N VAL A 33 -1.70 -4.08 -9.69
CA VAL A 33 -2.56 -4.91 -10.55
C VAL A 33 -2.23 -6.40 -10.45
N ARG A 34 -0.94 -6.76 -10.38
CA ARG A 34 -0.53 -8.16 -10.20
C ARG A 34 -0.97 -8.71 -8.85
N LEU A 35 -0.84 -7.91 -7.79
CA LEU A 35 -1.28 -8.31 -6.45
C LEU A 35 -2.80 -8.47 -6.38
N GLU A 36 -3.56 -7.59 -7.03
CA GLU A 36 -5.02 -7.70 -7.11
C GLU A 36 -5.43 -9.03 -7.77
N LYS A 37 -4.85 -9.35 -8.93
CA LYS A 37 -5.08 -10.64 -9.60
C LYS A 37 -4.75 -11.82 -8.70
N TYR A 38 -3.63 -11.78 -7.99
CA TYR A 38 -3.24 -12.84 -7.05
C TYR A 38 -4.24 -13.00 -5.90
N VAL A 39 -4.70 -11.91 -5.29
CA VAL A 39 -5.68 -11.95 -4.21
C VAL A 39 -7.00 -12.54 -4.70
N VAL A 40 -7.48 -12.11 -5.87
CA VAL A 40 -8.72 -12.60 -6.47
C VAL A 40 -8.63 -14.09 -6.81
N ILE A 41 -7.54 -14.53 -7.45
CA ILE A 41 -7.31 -15.95 -7.78
C ILE A 41 -7.29 -16.83 -6.53
N ASN A 42 -6.69 -16.34 -5.44
CA ASN A 42 -6.60 -17.09 -4.19
C ASN A 42 -7.85 -16.95 -3.29
N GLY A 43 -8.91 -16.29 -3.75
CA GLY A 43 -10.14 -16.11 -2.98
C GLY A 43 -9.97 -15.33 -1.67
N LYS A 44 -8.96 -14.46 -1.58
CA LYS A 44 -8.71 -13.65 -0.37
C LYS A 44 -9.65 -12.43 -0.35
N SER A 45 -9.92 -11.91 0.85
CA SER A 45 -10.81 -10.76 1.00
C SER A 45 -10.21 -9.47 0.44
N GLU A 46 -11.09 -8.55 0.06
CA GLU A 46 -10.71 -7.19 -0.38
C GLU A 46 -9.97 -6.43 0.73
N SER A 47 -10.33 -6.67 1.99
CA SER A 47 -9.63 -6.10 3.15
C SER A 47 -8.19 -6.60 3.28
N THR A 48 -7.93 -7.87 2.94
CA THR A 48 -6.58 -8.44 2.86
C THR A 48 -5.78 -7.73 1.77
N TYR A 49 -6.34 -7.57 0.56
CA TYR A 49 -5.70 -6.82 -0.52
C TYR A 49 -5.34 -5.38 -0.10
N GLY A 50 -6.29 -4.64 0.45
CA GLY A 50 -6.08 -3.25 0.87
C GLY A 50 -4.98 -3.12 1.94
N ASN A 51 -4.89 -4.07 2.87
CA ASN A 51 -3.80 -4.11 3.86
C ASN A 51 -2.43 -4.39 3.22
N HIS A 52 -2.36 -5.36 2.31
CA HIS A 52 -1.12 -5.68 1.62
C HIS A 52 -0.63 -4.52 0.74
N VAL A 53 -1.50 -3.90 -0.05
CA VAL A 53 -1.12 -2.76 -0.90
C VAL A 53 -0.63 -1.59 -0.06
N ARG A 54 -1.26 -1.30 1.08
CA ARG A 54 -0.79 -0.24 2.00
C ARG A 54 0.61 -0.54 2.53
N HIS A 55 0.87 -1.77 2.97
CA HIS A 55 2.22 -2.15 3.43
C HIS A 55 3.26 -2.04 2.31
N LEU A 56 2.94 -2.52 1.11
CA LEU A 56 3.83 -2.36 -0.04
C LEU A 56 4.07 -0.89 -0.39
N ALA A 57 3.05 -0.03 -0.27
CA ALA A 57 3.21 1.41 -0.49
C ALA A 57 4.16 2.04 0.53
N HIS A 58 4.08 1.65 1.80
CA HIS A 58 5.05 2.10 2.82
C HIS A 58 6.48 1.65 2.50
N ILE A 59 6.66 0.39 2.10
CA ILE A 59 7.97 -0.16 1.74
C ILE A 59 8.52 0.55 0.50
N ALA A 60 7.71 0.67 -0.54
CA ALA A 60 8.09 1.32 -1.80
C ALA A 60 8.50 2.78 -1.56
N LEU A 61 7.76 3.50 -0.71
CA LEU A 61 8.10 4.89 -0.35
C LEU A 61 9.34 4.98 0.55
N HIS A 62 9.62 3.97 1.38
CA HIS A 62 10.78 3.96 2.26
C HIS A 62 12.08 3.74 1.48
N PHE A 63 12.09 2.79 0.54
CA PHE A 63 13.25 2.49 -0.30
C PHE A 63 13.28 3.28 -1.60
N ASN A 64 12.20 4.00 -1.91
CA ASN A 64 11.99 4.73 -3.17
C ASN A 64 12.18 3.84 -4.42
N GLU A 65 11.93 2.53 -4.28
CA GLU A 65 12.19 1.49 -5.27
C GLU A 65 11.01 0.51 -5.35
N ASN A 66 10.85 -0.12 -6.51
CA ASN A 66 9.83 -1.14 -6.73
C ASN A 66 10.03 -2.31 -5.74
N PRO A 67 8.99 -2.69 -4.98
CA PRO A 67 9.08 -3.79 -4.03
C PRO A 67 9.49 -5.14 -4.63
N LEU A 68 9.31 -5.34 -5.93
CA LEU A 68 9.75 -6.54 -6.64
C LEU A 68 11.26 -6.59 -6.90
N ARG A 69 11.96 -5.45 -6.79
CA ARG A 69 13.42 -5.36 -6.90
C ARG A 69 14.11 -5.43 -5.55
N LEU A 70 13.35 -5.42 -4.45
CA LEU A 70 13.90 -5.59 -3.11
C LEU A 70 14.42 -7.00 -2.93
N SER A 71 15.63 -7.12 -2.38
CA SER A 71 16.15 -8.42 -1.95
C SER A 71 15.37 -8.91 -0.72
N SER A 72 15.35 -10.22 -0.51
CA SER A 72 14.76 -10.82 0.70
C SER A 72 15.39 -10.29 1.99
N GLU A 73 16.66 -9.89 1.94
CA GLU A 73 17.40 -9.28 3.04
C GLU A 73 16.83 -7.89 3.39
N GLN A 74 16.61 -7.02 2.39
CA GLN A 74 16.01 -5.69 2.58
C GLN A 74 14.58 -5.76 3.13
N VAL A 75 13.79 -6.75 2.69
CA VAL A 75 12.44 -6.99 3.23
C VAL A 75 12.53 -7.43 4.69
N THR A 76 13.49 -8.30 5.02
CA THR A 76 13.71 -8.78 6.39
C THR A 76 14.15 -7.66 7.31
N ASP A 77 15.07 -6.80 6.88
CA ASP A 77 15.53 -5.62 7.63
C ASP A 77 14.42 -4.61 7.87
N TYR A 78 13.57 -4.36 6.86
CA TYR A 78 12.40 -3.50 7.01
C TYR A 78 11.39 -4.08 8.02
N LEU A 79 11.12 -5.39 7.95
CA LEU A 79 10.25 -6.07 8.91
C LEU A 79 10.84 -6.03 10.33
N PHE A 80 12.16 -6.20 10.46
CA PHE A 80 12.87 -6.09 11.74
C PHE A 80 12.77 -4.67 12.32
N LEU A 81 13.00 -3.63 11.50
CA LEU A 81 12.84 -2.23 11.91
C LEU A 81 11.41 -1.95 12.39
N LYS A 82 10.41 -2.40 11.64
CA LYS A 82 9.00 -2.20 11.98
C LYS A 82 8.65 -2.91 13.30
N LYS A 83 9.06 -4.17 13.47
CA LYS A 83 8.85 -4.94 14.70
C LYS A 83 9.57 -4.31 15.91
N LYS A 84 10.78 -3.78 15.71
CA LYS A 84 11.53 -3.04 16.73
C LYS A 84 10.82 -1.75 17.15
N SER A 85 10.20 -1.05 16.21
CA SER A 85 9.40 0.14 16.50
C SER A 85 8.05 -0.16 17.17
N GLU A 86 7.43 -1.30 16.87
CA GLU A 86 6.19 -1.79 17.52
C GLU A 86 6.46 -2.37 18.93
N GLY A 87 7.73 -2.58 19.30
CA GLY A 87 8.16 -3.19 20.56
C GLY A 87 8.24 -2.26 21.78
N VAL A 88 7.79 -1.01 21.69
CA VAL A 88 7.73 -0.10 22.86
C VAL A 88 6.31 0.39 23.08
N SER A 89 5.37 -0.54 23.21
CA SER A 89 4.19 -0.26 24.03
C SER A 89 4.63 -0.29 25.48
N LYS A 90 4.99 0.88 26.02
CA LYS A 90 5.02 1.12 27.46
C LYS A 90 3.58 1.01 27.98
N THR A 91 3.08 -0.21 28.15
CA THR A 91 1.98 -0.43 29.08
C THR A 91 2.59 -0.45 30.48
N PHE A 92 2.87 0.75 31.00
CA PHE A 92 3.05 0.96 32.43
C PHE A 92 1.66 0.96 33.05
N ILE A 93 1.28 -0.10 33.76
CA ILE A 93 0.30 -0.05 34.86
C ILE A 93 0.73 -1.09 35.92
N PHE A 94 1.29 -0.54 37.00
CA PHE A 94 1.58 -1.00 38.38
C PHE A 94 2.17 -2.38 38.67
#